data_AF-Q7X0Z4-F1
#
_entry.id   AF-Q7X0Z4-F1
#
_cell.length_a   1.000
_cell.length_b   1.000
_cell.length_c   1.000
_cell.angle_alpha   90.00
_cell.angle_beta   90.00
_cell.angle_gamma   90.00
#
_symmetry.space_group_name_H-M   'P 1'
#
loop_
_entity.id
_entity.type
_entity.pdbx_description
1 polymer ?
#
loop_
_entity_poly.entity_id
_entity_poly.type
_entity_poly.pdbx_seq_one_letter_code
_entity_poly.pdbx_strand_id
1 'polypeptide(L)'
;MSTLSDNLTARRELLGLNIPQVHAALTLRGVCVAESTVYSWFNGSRGVGKISHLKALCEVLQTDLNSLTDGTLGKAAGSVAADIVRELAGLSEVQQQAILSTIKAMKAA
;
A
#
# COMPACT_ATOMS: atom_id res chain seq x y z
N MET A 1 -2.65 -5.62 21.46
CA MET A 1 -2.83 -5.87 20.02
C MET A 1 -1.66 -5.18 19.32
N SER A 2 -0.97 -5.85 18.41
CA SER A 2 0.27 -5.32 17.83
C SER A 2 -0.09 -4.24 16.81
N THR A 3 0.35 -3.01 17.05
CA THR A 3 0.16 -1.87 16.13
C THR A 3 0.58 -2.21 14.69
N LEU A 4 1.55 -3.10 14.51
CA LEU A 4 2.04 -3.53 13.20
C LEU A 4 1.03 -4.37 12.41
N SER A 5 0.32 -5.32 13.04
CA SER A 5 -0.67 -6.16 12.33
C SER A 5 -1.87 -5.35 11.87
N ASP A 6 -2.28 -4.39 12.70
CA ASP A 6 -3.38 -3.46 12.39
C ASP A 6 -2.99 -2.56 11.21
N ASN A 7 -1.76 -2.07 11.23
CA ASN A 7 -1.15 -1.27 10.17
C ASN A 7 -1.01 -2.02 8.84
N LEU A 8 -0.56 -3.28 8.87
CA LEU A 8 -0.52 -4.16 7.70
C LEU A 8 -1.92 -4.40 7.13
N THR A 9 -2.90 -4.64 8.00
CA THR A 9 -4.30 -4.88 7.59
C THR A 9 -4.90 -3.65 6.94
N ALA A 10 -4.72 -2.47 7.54
CA ALA A 10 -5.17 -1.20 6.96
C ALA A 10 -4.54 -0.97 5.58
N ARG A 11 -3.22 -1.24 5.41
CA ARG A 11 -2.57 -1.07 4.12
C ARG A 11 -3.10 -2.03 3.06
N ARG A 12 -3.29 -3.29 3.42
CA ARG A 12 -3.88 -4.31 2.54
C ARG A 12 -5.27 -3.88 2.07
N GLU A 13 -6.10 -3.37 2.98
CA GLU A 13 -7.46 -2.88 2.68
C GLU A 13 -7.45 -1.65 1.77
N LEU A 14 -6.54 -0.69 2.01
CA LEU A 14 -6.36 0.47 1.13
C LEU A 14 -5.99 0.08 -0.31
N LEU A 15 -5.25 -1.02 -0.49
CA LEU A 15 -4.89 -1.55 -1.80
C LEU A 15 -5.97 -2.48 -2.38
N GLY A 16 -7.05 -2.77 -1.64
CA GLY A 16 -8.10 -3.70 -2.06
C GLY A 16 -7.62 -5.15 -2.21
N LEU A 17 -6.53 -5.55 -1.54
CA LEU A 17 -5.94 -6.88 -1.69
C LEU A 17 -6.56 -7.89 -0.72
N ASN A 18 -6.82 -9.10 -1.19
CA ASN A 18 -7.17 -10.23 -0.34
C ASN A 18 -5.91 -11.04 0.06
N ILE A 19 -6.04 -11.87 1.10
CA ILE A 19 -4.93 -12.68 1.61
C ILE A 19 -4.37 -13.66 0.54
N PRO A 20 -5.19 -14.34 -0.28
CA PRO A 20 -4.69 -15.15 -1.39
C PRO A 20 -3.84 -14.37 -2.40
N GLN A 21 -4.22 -13.14 -2.74
CA GLN A 21 -3.47 -12.27 -3.66
C GLN A 21 -2.13 -11.87 -3.07
N VAL A 22 -2.09 -11.51 -1.78
CA VAL A 22 -0.83 -11.21 -1.08
C VAL A 22 0.07 -12.45 -1.04
N HIS A 23 -0.49 -13.62 -0.74
CA HIS A 23 0.24 -14.89 -0.74
C HIS A 23 0.81 -15.25 -2.11
N ALA A 24 0.03 -15.12 -3.17
CA ALA A 24 0.50 -15.33 -4.55
C ALA A 24 1.63 -14.36 -4.91
N ALA A 25 1.48 -13.08 -4.57
CA ALA A 25 2.49 -12.05 -4.83
C ALA A 25 3.81 -12.26 -4.05
N LEU A 26 3.73 -12.81 -2.83
CA LEU A 26 4.88 -13.23 -2.03
C LEU A 26 5.56 -14.46 -2.64
N THR A 27 4.77 -15.44 -3.10
CA THR A 27 5.27 -16.66 -3.73
C THR A 27 6.04 -16.35 -5.02
N LEU A 28 5.52 -15.45 -5.85
CA LEU A 28 6.20 -14.97 -7.07
C LEU A 28 7.56 -14.29 -6.77
N ARG A 29 7.74 -13.77 -5.56
CA ARG A 29 8.99 -13.14 -5.09
C ARG A 29 9.91 -14.13 -4.37
N GLY A 30 9.61 -15.43 -4.42
CA GLY A 30 10.40 -16.48 -3.78
C GLY A 30 10.15 -16.65 -2.28
N VAL A 31 9.11 -16.01 -1.72
CA VAL A 31 8.70 -16.20 -0.33
C VAL A 31 7.65 -17.31 -0.26
N CYS A 32 8.12 -18.55 -0.17
CA CYS A 32 7.26 -19.73 -0.01
C CYS A 32 6.88 -19.93 1.46
N VAL A 33 5.76 -19.35 1.88
CA VAL A 33 5.12 -19.59 3.17
C VAL A 33 3.70 -20.12 2.97
N ALA A 34 3.14 -20.80 3.96
CA ALA A 34 1.74 -21.20 3.91
C ALA A 34 0.82 -19.97 3.97
N GLU A 35 -0.31 -20.01 3.26
CA GLU A 35 -1.30 -18.93 3.27
C GLU A 35 -1.81 -18.63 4.69
N SER A 36 -1.98 -19.66 5.52
CA SER A 36 -2.35 -19.53 6.94
C SER A 36 -1.31 -18.74 7.76
N THR A 37 -0.03 -18.79 7.35
CA THR A 37 1.03 -17.98 7.97
C THR A 37 0.89 -16.52 7.58
N VAL A 38 0.56 -16.24 6.32
CA VAL A 38 0.27 -14.88 5.85
C VAL A 38 -0.95 -14.32 6.58
N TYR A 39 -2.03 -15.09 6.68
CA TYR A 39 -3.21 -14.71 7.46
C TYR A 39 -2.86 -14.37 8.93
N SER A 40 -1.98 -15.16 9.54
CA SER A 40 -1.53 -14.94 10.92
C SER A 40 -0.72 -13.64 11.11
N TRP A 41 -0.08 -13.14 10.05
CA TRP A 41 0.63 -11.85 10.08
C TRP A 41 -0.33 -10.66 10.13
N PHE A 42 -1.46 -10.75 9.42
CA PHE A 42 -2.47 -9.70 9.40
C PHE A 42 -3.38 -9.73 10.64
N ASN A 43 -3.72 -10.91 11.16
CA ASN A 43 -4.59 -11.03 12.34
C ASN A 43 -3.86 -10.84 13.68
N GLY A 44 -2.54 -10.62 13.66
CA GLY A 44 -1.72 -10.39 14.85
C GLY A 44 -1.42 -11.64 15.70
N SER A 45 -1.85 -12.83 15.28
CA SER A 45 -1.57 -14.10 15.98
C SER A 45 -0.09 -14.50 15.87
N ARG A 46 0.60 -14.04 14.82
CA ARG A 46 2.03 -14.29 14.64
C ARG A 46 2.68 -13.10 13.93
N GLY A 47 3.83 -12.64 14.43
CA GLY A 47 4.64 -11.62 13.76
C GLY A 47 5.43 -12.18 12.56
N VAL A 48 5.88 -11.29 11.67
CA VAL A 48 6.78 -11.65 10.56
C VAL A 48 8.19 -11.89 11.11
N GLY A 49 8.57 -13.15 11.35
CA GLY A 49 9.82 -13.49 12.04
C GLY A 49 11.11 -13.36 11.20
N LYS A 50 11.01 -13.17 9.88
CA LYS A 50 12.17 -13.01 8.99
C LYS A 50 12.15 -11.66 8.31
N ILE A 51 13.28 -10.95 8.35
CA ILE A 51 13.44 -9.63 7.70
C ILE A 51 13.20 -9.73 6.19
N SER A 52 13.62 -10.82 5.55
CA SER A 52 13.36 -11.05 4.11
C SER A 52 11.87 -11.13 3.78
N HIS A 53 11.09 -11.79 4.63
CA HIS A 53 9.63 -11.88 4.46
C HIS A 53 8.97 -10.53 4.69
N LEU A 54 9.46 -9.76 5.67
CA LEU A 54 8.95 -8.43 5.97
C LEU A 54 9.22 -7.46 4.82
N LYS A 55 10.42 -7.51 4.22
CA LYS A 55 10.76 -6.72 3.02
C LYS A 55 9.85 -7.08 1.84
N ALA A 56 9.70 -8.37 1.53
CA ALA A 56 8.81 -8.80 0.46
C ALA A 56 7.35 -8.39 0.70
N LEU A 57 6.89 -8.46 1.96
CA LEU A 57 5.55 -8.02 2.35
C LEU A 57 5.38 -6.50 2.18
N CYS A 58 6.39 -5.71 2.55
CA CYS A 58 6.41 -4.26 2.34
C CYS A 58 6.34 -3.91 0.85
N GLU A 59 7.09 -4.61 0.00
CA GLU A 59 7.03 -4.42 -1.46
C GLU A 59 5.65 -4.76 -2.05
N VAL A 60 5.05 -5.88 -1.63
CA VAL A 60 3.71 -6.28 -2.06
C VAL A 60 2.66 -5.26 -1.62
N LEU A 61 2.80 -4.75 -0.40
CA LEU A 61 1.92 -3.73 0.18
C LEU A 61 2.33 -2.30 -0.21
N GLN A 62 3.28 -2.15 -1.13
CA GLN A 62 3.77 -0.86 -1.62
C GLN A 62 4.01 0.14 -0.49
N THR A 63 4.71 -0.29 0.55
CA THR A 63 4.97 0.47 1.76
C THR A 63 6.37 0.20 2.25
N ASP A 64 6.80 0.94 3.27
CA ASP A 64 8.09 0.77 3.90
C ASP A 64 7.91 0.47 5.39
N LEU A 65 8.96 -0.14 5.96
CA LEU A 65 8.98 -0.58 7.35
C LEU A 65 8.80 0.59 8.33
N ASN A 66 9.34 1.76 8.01
CA ASN A 66 9.21 2.95 8.87
C ASN A 66 7.76 3.45 8.88
N SER A 67 7.08 3.49 7.74
CA SER A 67 5.67 3.84 7.63
C SER A 67 4.76 2.88 8.42
N LEU A 68 5.09 1.59 8.42
CA LEU A 68 4.37 0.56 9.19
C LEU A 68 4.57 0.67 10.71
N THR A 69 5.71 1.19 11.17
CA THR A 69 6.03 1.29 12.61
C THR A 69 5.77 2.66 13.22
N ASP A 70 5.88 3.72 12.44
CA ASP A 70 5.75 5.12 12.90
C ASP A 70 4.29 5.60 12.95
N GLY A 71 3.33 4.73 12.61
CA GLY A 71 1.90 5.08 12.57
C GLY A 71 1.53 6.08 11.46
N THR A 72 2.47 6.38 10.57
CA THR A 72 2.31 7.31 9.44
C THR A 72 1.66 6.66 8.22
N LEU A 73 1.13 5.44 8.35
CA LEU A 73 0.30 4.82 7.31
C LEU A 73 -0.89 5.67 6.86
N GLY A 74 -1.37 6.60 7.70
CA GLY A 74 -2.34 7.63 7.32
C GLY A 74 -1.82 8.68 6.33
N LYS A 75 -0.49 8.79 6.12
CA LYS A 75 0.16 9.63 5.10
C LYS A 75 0.56 8.84 3.85
N ALA A 76 0.77 7.53 3.96
CA ALA A 76 1.07 6.66 2.82
C ALA A 76 -0.17 6.33 1.96
N ALA A 77 -1.34 6.87 2.33
CA ALA A 77 -2.48 7.06 1.42
C ALA A 77 -2.25 8.25 0.45
N GLY A 78 -1.01 8.49 0.05
CA GLY A 78 -0.70 9.11 -1.23
C GLY A 78 -1.02 8.12 -2.34
N SER A 79 -2.29 7.71 -2.45
CA SER A 79 -2.83 7.20 -3.70
C SER A 79 -2.50 8.21 -4.78
N VAL A 80 -2.36 7.77 -6.02
CA VAL A 80 -2.24 8.53 -7.28
C VAL A 80 -2.45 10.06 -7.23
N ALA A 81 -3.43 10.57 -6.47
CA ALA A 81 -3.54 11.97 -6.05
C ALA A 81 -2.24 12.65 -5.53
N ALA A 82 -1.40 12.01 -4.72
CA ALA A 82 -0.18 12.64 -4.20
C ALA A 82 0.91 12.79 -5.27
N ASP A 83 1.08 11.79 -6.13
CA ASP A 83 1.97 11.87 -7.29
C ASP A 83 1.42 12.87 -8.32
N ILE A 84 0.10 12.90 -8.55
CA ILE A 84 -0.55 13.93 -9.39
C ILE A 84 -0.35 15.32 -8.80
N VAL A 85 -0.50 15.52 -7.49
CA VAL A 85 -0.27 16.83 -6.86
C VAL A 85 1.20 17.25 -6.95
N ARG A 86 2.14 16.31 -6.83
CA ARG A 86 3.57 16.57 -6.99
C ARG A 86 3.95 16.95 -8.43
N GLU A 87 3.38 16.26 -9.42
CA GLU A 87 3.56 16.57 -10.84
C GLU A 87 2.85 17.88 -11.24
N LEU A 88 1.65 18.14 -10.71
CA LEU A 88 0.92 19.39 -10.91
C LEU A 88 1.66 20.59 -10.31
N ALA A 89 2.33 20.42 -9.17
CA ALA A 89 3.08 21.50 -8.52
C ALA A 89 4.25 22.04 -9.37
N GLY A 90 4.72 21.27 -10.37
CA GLY A 90 5.74 21.71 -11.33
C GLY A 90 5.17 22.46 -12.56
N LEU A 91 3.85 22.55 -12.69
CA LEU A 91 3.16 23.12 -13.85
C LEU A 91 2.60 24.52 -13.56
N SER A 92 2.46 25.33 -14.62
CA SER A 92 1.80 26.65 -14.54
C SER A 92 0.30 26.49 -14.23
N GLU A 93 -0.33 27.47 -13.55
CA GLU A 93 -1.76 27.45 -13.21
C GLU A 93 -2.65 27.11 -14.42
N VAL A 94 -2.33 27.65 -15.61
CA VAL A 94 -3.09 27.39 -16.84
C VAL A 94 -3.09 25.89 -17.22
N GLN A 95 -1.96 25.21 -17.01
CA GLN A 95 -1.82 23.78 -17.29
C GLN A 95 -2.53 22.93 -16.21
N GLN A 96 -2.49 23.36 -14.94
CA GLN A 96 -3.22 22.71 -13.87
C GLN A 96 -4.75 22.80 -14.10
N GLN A 97 -5.25 23.95 -14.55
CA GLN A 97 -6.66 24.13 -14.93
C GLN A 97 -7.06 23.23 -16.10
N ALA A 98 -6.20 23.08 -17.12
CA ALA A 98 -6.48 22.19 -18.26
C ALA A 98 -6.61 20.73 -17.81
N ILE A 99 -5.70 20.24 -16.96
CA ILE A 99 -5.73 18.88 -16.43
C ILE A 99 -6.99 18.65 -15.57
N LEU A 100 -7.33 19.60 -14.70
CA LEU A 100 -8.56 19.56 -13.91
C LEU A 100 -9.82 19.51 -14.79
N SER A 101 -9.81 20.24 -15.90
CA SER A 101 -10.93 20.25 -16.86
C SER A 101 -11.10 18.90 -17.54
N THR A 102 -10.00 18.27 -17.95
CA THR A 102 -10.01 16.93 -18.56
C THR A 102 -10.50 15.86 -17.57
N ILE A 103 -10.03 15.89 -16.32
CA ILE A 103 -10.49 14.96 -15.27
C ILE A 103 -11.99 15.13 -15.02
N LYS A 104 -12.48 16.37 -14.96
CA LYS A 104 -13.92 16.65 -14.82
C LYS A 104 -14.73 16.12 -16.01
N ALA A 105 -14.24 16.30 -17.24
CA ALA A 105 -14.89 15.80 -18.43
C ALA A 105 -14.96 14.26 -18.45
N MET A 106 -13.90 13.58 -18.04
CA MET A 106 -13.86 12.11 -17.92
C MET A 106 -14.80 11.57 -16.83
N LYS A 107 -15.04 12.34 -15.76
CA LYS A 107 -15.97 11.95 -14.68
C LYS A 107 -17.45 12.16 -15.05
N ALA A 108 -17.73 13.02 -16.02
CA ALA A 108 -19.09 13.33 -16.48
C ALA A 108 -19.56 12.44 -17.65
N ALA A 109 -18.66 11.63 -18.23
CA ALA A 109 -18.95 10.62 -19.24
C ALA A 109 -19.24 9.26 -18.60
#